data_AF-A0A6N7PZ86-F1
#
_entry.id   AF-A0A6N7PZ86-F1
#
_cell.length_a   1.000
_cell.length_b   1.000
_cell.length_c   1.000
_cell.angle_alpha   90.00
_cell.angle_beta   90.00
_cell.angle_gamma   90.00
#
_symmetry.space_group_name_H-M   'P 1'
#
loop_
_entity.id
_entity.type
_entity.pdbx_description
1 polymer ?
#
loop_
_entity_poly.entity_id
_entity_poly.type
_entity_poly.pdbx_seq_one_letter_code
_entity_poly.pdbx_strand_id
1 'polypeptide(L)'
;MSAIEAIVLCEGYDDRSFWQGLLLSVGCKPAPQANPVHRFQGDYMYETPGGGLLHVVPCGEQKQVRDDPARKRDAVRTMGQLLLRARATRPLARLVLNLDVDTKAPAAVLDSLRSLVGGDAKETSSGEFELDGGQTVVSPILWYVPDPVVDGVPSQQTLERIVCAALSAAFPERGREVKAWLASRTDPRGKEHKAHAWSFMAGWHSDHGMGDFYASLWRDPGIEKELRGILTSTGTWAAIERLLGS
;
A
#
# COMPACT_ATOMS: atom_id res chain seq x y z
N MET A 1 20.43 -16.02 14.37
CA MET A 1 20.08 -14.58 14.40
C MET A 1 18.56 -14.50 14.26
N SER A 2 17.86 -13.68 15.04
CA SER A 2 16.43 -13.46 14.83
C SER A 2 16.23 -12.86 13.45
N ALA A 3 15.23 -13.33 12.69
CA ALA A 3 14.91 -12.75 11.39
C ALA A 3 14.65 -11.25 11.54
N ILE A 4 15.10 -10.46 10.57
CA ILE A 4 14.86 -9.01 10.53
C ILE A 4 13.35 -8.82 10.30
N GLU A 5 12.69 -8.13 11.22
CA GLU A 5 11.25 -7.86 11.16
C GLU A 5 11.02 -6.49 10.49
N ALA A 6 10.35 -6.51 9.34
CA ALA A 6 9.84 -5.33 8.66
C ALA A 6 8.32 -5.26 8.81
N ILE A 7 7.79 -4.07 9.08
CA ILE A 7 6.35 -3.84 9.25
C ILE A 7 5.85 -2.87 8.18
N VAL A 8 4.88 -3.27 7.39
CA VAL A 8 4.16 -2.45 6.42
C VAL A 8 2.82 -2.03 7.02
N LEU A 9 2.68 -0.76 7.33
CA LEU A 9 1.41 -0.16 7.76
C LEU A 9 0.65 0.35 6.55
N CYS A 10 -0.57 -0.15 6.34
CA CYS A 10 -1.47 0.28 5.27
C CYS A 10 -2.85 0.67 5.81
N GLU A 11 -3.66 1.38 5.02
CA GLU A 11 -4.92 1.94 5.52
C GLU A 11 -5.94 0.86 5.86
N GLY A 12 -6.20 -0.06 4.94
CA GLY A 12 -7.27 -1.03 5.10
C GLY A 12 -7.10 -2.34 4.34
N TYR A 13 -8.23 -3.01 4.18
CA TYR A 13 -8.33 -4.33 3.57
C TYR A 13 -7.82 -4.35 2.12
N ASP A 14 -8.15 -3.30 1.35
CA ASP A 14 -7.84 -3.18 -0.08
C ASP A 14 -6.33 -3.13 -0.29
N ASP A 15 -5.63 -2.24 0.41
CA ASP A 15 -4.16 -2.15 0.42
C ASP A 15 -3.51 -3.46 0.82
N ARG A 16 -3.98 -4.07 1.92
CA ARG A 16 -3.43 -5.34 2.38
C ARG A 16 -3.59 -6.43 1.31
N SER A 17 -4.72 -6.48 0.63
CA SER A 17 -4.97 -7.44 -0.44
C SER A 17 -4.08 -7.19 -1.67
N PHE A 18 -3.85 -5.93 -2.01
CA PHE A 18 -2.87 -5.55 -3.04
C PHE A 18 -1.45 -5.96 -2.68
N TRP A 19 -1.03 -5.67 -1.44
CA TRP A 19 0.26 -6.12 -0.90
C TRP A 19 0.40 -7.64 -0.93
N GLN A 20 -0.63 -8.38 -0.55
CA GLN A 20 -0.62 -9.85 -0.61
C GLN A 20 -0.38 -10.33 -2.05
N GLY A 21 -1.12 -9.81 -3.03
CA GLY A 21 -0.93 -10.14 -4.44
C GLY A 21 0.49 -9.85 -4.93
N LEU A 22 1.01 -8.67 -4.58
CA LEU A 22 2.35 -8.20 -4.93
C LEU A 22 3.42 -9.10 -4.31
N LEU A 23 3.36 -9.35 -3.00
CA LEU A 23 4.37 -10.13 -2.28
C LEU A 23 4.44 -11.57 -2.82
N LEU A 24 3.30 -12.17 -3.11
CA LEU A 24 3.27 -13.50 -3.71
C LEU A 24 3.85 -13.52 -5.13
N SER A 25 3.63 -12.47 -5.93
CA SER A 25 4.15 -12.41 -7.32
C SER A 25 5.67 -12.24 -7.37
N VAL A 26 6.27 -11.63 -6.35
CA VAL A 26 7.74 -11.49 -6.21
C VAL A 26 8.39 -12.64 -5.43
N GLY A 27 7.64 -13.71 -5.14
CA GLY A 27 8.18 -14.93 -4.54
C GLY A 27 8.27 -14.93 -3.02
N CYS A 28 7.67 -13.96 -2.33
CA CYS A 28 7.46 -14.10 -0.89
C CYS A 28 6.53 -15.28 -0.59
N LYS A 29 6.72 -15.89 0.57
CA LYS A 29 5.91 -17.04 1.01
C LYS A 29 5.12 -16.65 2.26
N PRO A 30 3.84 -17.04 2.38
CA PRO A 30 3.12 -16.89 3.64
C PRO A 30 3.92 -17.57 4.76
N ALA A 31 4.25 -16.83 5.81
CA ALA A 31 4.98 -17.36 6.95
C ALA A 31 4.00 -17.97 7.96
N PRO A 32 4.34 -19.14 8.56
CA PRO A 32 3.54 -19.69 9.64
C PRO A 32 3.53 -18.72 10.82
N GLN A 33 2.39 -18.63 11.50
CA GLN A 33 2.22 -17.70 12.61
C GLN A 33 3.17 -18.05 13.76
N ALA A 34 4.20 -17.24 13.94
CA ALA A 34 5.08 -17.36 15.09
C ALA A 34 4.38 -16.72 16.31
N ASN A 35 3.66 -17.49 17.11
CA ASN A 35 3.15 -17.10 18.43
C ASN A 35 1.99 -16.06 18.48
N PRO A 36 0.96 -16.24 19.33
CA PRO A 36 -0.16 -15.32 19.53
C PRO A 36 0.21 -14.03 20.29
N VAL A 37 1.50 -13.71 20.45
CA VAL A 37 1.98 -12.51 21.16
C VAL A 37 2.07 -11.30 20.21
N HIS A 38 1.88 -11.50 18.90
CA HIS A 38 1.92 -10.40 17.94
C HIS A 38 0.76 -9.42 18.16
N ARG A 39 1.13 -8.14 18.28
CA ARG A 39 0.27 -7.01 18.69
C ARG A 39 -0.87 -6.67 17.73
N PHE A 40 -0.85 -7.22 16.52
CA PHE A 40 -1.78 -6.88 15.46
C PHE A 40 -2.75 -8.04 15.28
N GLN A 41 -4.05 -7.78 15.43
CA GLN A 41 -5.08 -8.72 14.99
C GLN A 41 -5.11 -8.68 13.46
N GLY A 42 -5.05 -9.85 12.82
CA GLY A 42 -5.00 -9.98 11.35
C GLY A 42 -3.61 -10.39 10.88
N ASP A 43 -3.39 -11.71 10.75
CA ASP A 43 -2.10 -12.31 10.49
C ASP A 43 -1.74 -12.30 9.00
N TYR A 44 -0.97 -11.30 8.57
CA TYR A 44 -0.44 -11.24 7.20
C TYR A 44 1.08 -11.15 7.24
N MET A 45 1.71 -12.28 7.54
CA MET A 45 3.16 -12.43 7.60
C MET A 45 3.68 -13.14 6.36
N TYR A 46 4.82 -12.67 5.86
CA TYR A 46 5.49 -13.22 4.70
C TYR A 46 6.99 -13.35 4.95
N GLU A 47 7.56 -14.47 4.52
CA GLU A 47 9.00 -14.65 4.36
C GLU A 47 9.43 -14.00 3.05
N THR A 48 10.40 -13.10 3.10
CA THR A 48 10.96 -12.44 1.92
C THR A 48 11.93 -13.39 1.19
N PRO A 49 12.18 -13.18 -0.11
CA PRO A 49 13.24 -13.92 -0.82
C PRO A 49 14.63 -13.77 -0.18
N GLY A 50 14.88 -12.67 0.53
CA GLY A 50 16.11 -12.43 1.32
C GLY A 50 16.19 -13.23 2.63
N GLY A 51 15.11 -13.91 3.03
CA GLY A 51 15.02 -14.67 4.29
C GLY A 51 14.59 -13.82 5.50
N GLY A 52 14.17 -12.57 5.27
CA GLY A 52 13.57 -11.70 6.28
C GLY A 52 12.09 -12.01 6.53
N LEU A 53 11.52 -11.40 7.57
CA LEU A 53 10.09 -11.49 7.88
C LEU A 53 9.41 -10.13 7.69
N LEU A 54 8.27 -10.15 7.02
CA LEU A 54 7.49 -8.96 6.67
C LEU A 54 6.06 -9.11 7.18
N HIS A 55 5.60 -8.12 7.95
CA HIS A 55 4.24 -8.03 8.47
C HIS A 55 3.46 -6.94 7.73
N VAL A 56 2.33 -7.28 7.11
CA VAL A 56 1.40 -6.30 6.53
C VAL A 56 0.26 -6.06 7.50
N VAL A 57 0.11 -4.81 7.96
CA VAL A 57 -0.87 -4.43 9.00
C VAL A 57 -1.88 -3.44 8.42
N PRO A 58 -3.14 -3.85 8.23
CA PRO A 58 -4.23 -2.93 7.93
C PRO A 58 -4.60 -2.15 9.21
N CYS A 59 -4.37 -0.84 9.20
CA CYS A 59 -4.47 -0.01 10.39
C CYS A 59 -5.92 0.33 10.78
N GLY A 60 -6.84 0.39 9.82
CA GLY A 60 -8.24 0.76 10.03
C GLY A 60 -9.05 -0.23 10.90
N GLU A 61 -8.55 -1.45 11.07
CA GLU A 61 -9.19 -2.50 11.89
C GLU A 61 -8.62 -2.59 13.32
N GLN A 62 -7.51 -1.90 13.59
CA GLN A 62 -6.84 -1.99 14.89
C GLN A 62 -7.66 -1.29 15.97
N LYS A 63 -7.82 -1.92 17.14
CA LYS A 63 -8.62 -1.39 18.26
C LYS A 63 -8.21 0.03 18.67
N GLN A 64 -6.92 0.35 18.59
CA GLN A 64 -6.34 1.65 18.92
C GLN A 64 -6.80 2.79 17.99
N VAL A 65 -7.32 2.42 16.81
CA VAL A 65 -7.77 3.31 15.73
C VAL A 65 -9.29 3.25 15.56
N ARG A 66 -9.88 2.04 15.64
CA ARG A 66 -11.29 1.77 15.28
C ARG A 66 -12.30 2.62 16.06
N ASP A 67 -12.02 2.89 17.33
CA ASP A 67 -12.96 3.57 18.24
C ASP A 67 -12.90 5.11 18.15
N ASP A 68 -11.99 5.67 17.34
CA ASP A 68 -11.79 7.11 17.17
C ASP A 68 -11.82 7.50 15.67
N PRO A 69 -12.91 8.16 15.20
CA PRO A 69 -13.05 8.57 13.79
C PRO A 69 -11.96 9.53 13.29
N ALA A 70 -11.32 10.29 14.18
CA ALA A 70 -10.20 11.16 13.79
C ALA A 70 -8.95 10.32 13.52
N ARG A 71 -8.68 9.30 14.34
CA ARG A 71 -7.58 8.36 14.13
C ARG A 71 -7.79 7.47 12.92
N LYS A 72 -9.03 7.10 12.62
CA LYS A 72 -9.33 6.25 11.46
C LYS A 72 -8.88 6.88 10.14
N ARG A 73 -9.00 8.20 10.01
CA ARG A 73 -8.54 8.96 8.84
C ARG A 73 -7.02 9.09 8.75
N ASP A 74 -6.30 8.82 9.83
CA ASP A 74 -4.85 8.94 9.91
C ASP A 74 -4.22 7.70 10.58
N ALA A 75 -4.81 6.54 10.27
CA ALA A 75 -4.56 5.29 10.99
C ALA A 75 -3.10 4.84 10.85
N VAL A 76 -2.56 4.92 9.64
CA VAL A 76 -1.17 4.58 9.32
C VAL A 76 -0.21 5.46 10.10
N ARG A 77 -0.44 6.78 10.15
CA ARG A 77 0.42 7.70 10.90
C ARG A 77 0.32 7.48 12.41
N THR A 78 -0.89 7.30 12.91
CA THR A 78 -1.13 7.01 14.33
C THR A 78 -0.38 5.76 14.77
N MET A 79 -0.52 4.67 14.00
CA MET A 79 0.18 3.41 14.28
C MET A 79 1.69 3.55 14.09
N GLY A 80 2.14 4.28 13.08
CA GLY A 80 3.55 4.57 12.85
C GLY A 80 4.19 5.28 14.04
N GLN A 81 3.56 6.32 14.57
CA GLN A 81 4.02 7.01 15.77
C GLN A 81 4.10 6.09 16.99
N LEU A 82 3.12 5.21 17.18
CA LEU A 82 3.11 4.26 18.29
C LEU A 82 4.29 3.27 18.20
N LEU A 83 4.57 2.73 17.00
CA LEU A 83 5.69 1.82 16.78
C LEU A 83 7.03 2.53 16.92
N LEU A 84 7.17 3.72 16.34
CA LEU A 84 8.38 4.52 16.48
C LEU A 84 8.67 4.86 17.94
N ARG A 85 7.66 5.17 18.77
CA ARG A 85 7.88 5.38 20.21
C ARG A 85 8.26 4.09 20.94
N ALA A 86 7.60 2.99 20.61
CA ALA A 86 7.86 1.70 21.24
C ALA A 86 9.27 1.16 20.93
N ARG A 87 9.90 1.61 19.83
CA ARG A 87 11.18 1.11 19.35
C ARG A 87 12.31 1.16 20.38
N ALA A 88 12.28 2.15 21.27
CA ALA A 88 13.25 2.31 22.36
C ALA A 88 13.32 1.11 23.31
N THR A 89 12.27 0.29 23.37
CA THR A 89 12.19 -0.91 24.21
C THR A 89 11.95 -2.19 23.42
N ARG A 90 11.71 -2.07 22.10
CA ARG A 90 11.32 -3.16 21.22
C ARG A 90 11.94 -2.90 19.85
N PRO A 91 13.09 -3.52 19.53
CA PRO A 91 13.80 -3.25 18.29
C PRO A 91 12.87 -3.33 17.07
N LEU A 92 12.97 -2.34 16.18
CA LEU A 92 12.19 -2.22 14.96
C LEU A 92 13.18 -1.98 13.83
N ALA A 93 13.41 -2.97 12.98
CA ALA A 93 14.41 -2.83 11.92
C ALA A 93 13.91 -1.94 10.78
N ARG A 94 12.69 -2.19 10.30
CA ARG A 94 12.09 -1.43 9.21
C ARG A 94 10.60 -1.18 9.42
N LEU A 95 10.19 0.07 9.18
CA LEU A 95 8.80 0.50 9.18
C LEU A 95 8.45 1.12 7.83
N VAL A 96 7.52 0.52 7.11
CA VAL A 96 7.00 1.05 5.86
C VAL A 96 5.67 1.75 6.16
N LEU A 97 5.57 3.02 5.77
CA LEU A 97 4.36 3.82 5.90
C LEU A 97 3.74 3.98 4.52
N ASN A 98 2.72 3.15 4.27
CA ASN A 98 1.99 3.14 3.01
C ASN A 98 0.83 4.14 3.07
N LEU A 99 0.82 5.14 2.19
CA LEU A 99 -0.16 6.23 2.22
C LEU A 99 -0.71 6.55 0.84
N ASP A 100 -2.00 6.87 0.79
CA ASP A 100 -2.59 7.59 -0.32
C ASP A 100 -2.08 9.04 -0.36
N VAL A 101 -1.89 9.56 -1.58
CA VAL A 101 -1.57 10.98 -1.79
C VAL A 101 -2.84 11.83 -1.82
N ASP A 102 -3.99 11.22 -2.12
CA ASP A 102 -5.31 11.84 -2.24
C ASP A 102 -5.34 13.02 -3.22
N THR A 103 -5.52 14.23 -2.69
CA THR A 103 -5.57 15.49 -3.43
C THR A 103 -4.33 16.34 -3.20
N LYS A 104 -3.35 15.82 -2.45
CA LYS A 104 -2.11 16.52 -2.10
C LYS A 104 -1.04 16.30 -3.16
N ALA A 105 0.04 17.07 -3.09
CA ALA A 105 1.26 16.74 -3.80
C ALA A 105 2.06 15.69 -3.00
N PRO A 106 2.78 14.74 -3.64
CA PRO A 106 3.61 13.76 -2.94
C PRO A 106 4.59 14.41 -1.94
N ALA A 107 5.21 15.53 -2.31
CA ALA A 107 6.11 16.29 -1.45
C ALA A 107 5.46 16.70 -0.11
N ALA A 108 4.20 17.15 -0.13
CA ALA A 108 3.48 17.54 1.08
C ALA A 108 3.19 16.33 2.01
N VAL A 109 2.98 15.14 1.43
CA VAL A 109 2.82 13.90 2.19
C VAL A 109 4.13 13.50 2.86
N LEU A 110 5.25 13.64 2.15
CA LEU A 110 6.61 13.40 2.64
C LEU A 110 7.01 14.39 3.75
N ASP A 111 6.72 15.68 3.61
CA ASP A 111 7.00 16.68 4.65
C ASP A 111 6.24 16.37 5.95
N SER A 112 4.99 15.92 5.82
CA SER A 112 4.20 15.45 6.96
C SER A 112 4.79 14.18 7.58
N LEU A 113 5.38 13.29 6.79
CA LEU A 113 6.09 12.11 7.30
C LEU A 113 7.39 12.49 8.02
N ARG A 114 8.17 13.44 7.49
CA ARG A 114 9.39 13.95 8.16
C ARG A 114 9.06 14.45 9.57
N SER A 115 7.94 15.18 9.69
CA SER A 115 7.44 15.66 10.98
C SER A 115 7.05 14.52 11.94
N LEU A 116 6.51 13.42 11.42
CA LEU A 116 6.13 12.25 12.20
C LEU A 116 7.32 11.45 12.71
N VAL A 117 8.35 11.27 11.86
CA VAL A 117 9.54 10.48 12.18
C VAL A 117 10.41 11.19 13.22
N GLY A 118 10.41 12.52 13.22
CA GLY A 118 11.06 13.36 14.23
C GLY A 118 12.40 13.93 13.78
N GLY A 119 12.90 14.94 14.52
CA GLY A 119 14.04 15.76 14.11
C GLY A 119 15.41 15.06 14.09
N ASP A 120 15.55 13.95 14.80
CA ASP A 120 16.81 13.19 14.86
C ASP A 120 16.98 12.22 13.68
N ALA A 121 15.98 12.11 12.82
CA ALA A 121 16.01 11.22 11.68
C ALA A 121 16.85 11.80 10.53
N LYS A 122 17.69 10.96 9.94
CA LYS A 122 18.51 11.33 8.78
C LYS A 122 17.84 10.84 7.51
N GLU A 123 17.46 11.76 6.63
CA GLU A 123 16.94 11.43 5.30
C GLU A 123 18.07 10.93 4.40
N THR A 124 17.83 9.81 3.70
CA THR A 124 18.78 9.20 2.77
C THR A 124 18.54 9.70 1.35
N SER A 125 19.50 9.45 0.44
CA SER A 125 19.32 9.75 -0.99
C SER A 125 18.18 8.96 -1.64
N SER A 126 17.69 7.90 -0.99
CA SER A 126 16.58 7.07 -1.45
C SER A 126 15.20 7.54 -0.96
N GLY A 127 15.16 8.64 -0.18
CA GLY A 127 13.93 9.18 0.41
C GLY A 127 13.47 8.42 1.67
N GLU A 128 14.28 7.50 2.19
CA GLU A 128 14.04 6.83 3.48
C GLU A 128 14.60 7.64 4.65
N PHE A 129 14.11 7.38 5.86
CA PHE A 129 14.59 8.00 7.09
C PHE A 129 15.29 6.98 7.98
N GLU A 130 16.56 7.23 8.31
CA GLU A 130 17.33 6.44 9.26
C GLU A 130 17.19 7.03 10.66
N LEU A 131 16.89 6.18 11.65
CA LEU A 131 16.93 6.52 13.08
C LEU A 131 17.92 5.63 13.82
N ASP A 132 18.31 6.07 15.00
CA ASP A 132 19.11 5.28 15.95
C ASP A 132 20.44 4.78 15.32
N GLY A 133 21.07 5.64 14.51
CA GLY A 133 22.30 5.28 13.79
C GLY A 133 22.10 4.26 12.66
N GLY A 134 20.89 4.15 12.11
CA GLY A 134 20.54 3.22 11.02
C GLY A 134 19.98 1.88 11.50
N GLN A 135 19.77 1.70 12.81
CA GLN A 135 19.15 0.48 13.34
C GLN A 135 17.65 0.38 12.99
N THR A 136 16.99 1.54 12.86
CA THR A 136 15.59 1.63 12.42
C THR A 136 15.55 2.41 11.10
N VAL A 137 14.91 1.87 10.08
CA VAL A 137 14.66 2.56 8.81
C VAL A 137 13.17 2.76 8.59
N VAL A 138 12.75 3.98 8.22
CA VAL A 138 11.37 4.29 7.83
C VAL A 138 11.32 4.53 6.32
N SER A 139 10.57 3.70 5.61
CA SER A 139 10.37 3.83 4.16
C SER A 139 8.98 4.38 3.86
N PRO A 140 8.86 5.57 3.26
CA PRO A 140 7.59 6.02 2.72
C PRO A 140 7.23 5.24 1.44
N ILE A 141 6.00 4.75 1.35
CA ILE A 141 5.41 4.26 0.10
C ILE A 141 4.14 5.06 -0.16
N LEU A 142 4.08 5.68 -1.33
CA LEU A 142 3.00 6.58 -1.71
C LEU A 142 2.22 6.00 -2.89
N TRP A 143 0.89 5.96 -2.76
CA TRP A 143 0.00 5.64 -3.85
C TRP A 143 -0.34 6.89 -4.65
N TYR A 144 0.27 7.02 -5.82
CA TYR A 144 -0.08 8.03 -6.82
C TYR A 144 0.34 7.59 -8.22
N VAL A 145 -0.25 8.23 -9.22
CA VAL A 145 0.13 8.12 -10.63
C VAL A 145 0.51 9.52 -11.12
N PRO A 146 1.75 9.73 -11.62
CA PRO A 146 2.23 11.04 -12.07
C PRO A 146 1.57 11.50 -13.39
N ASP A 147 0.98 10.56 -14.12
CA ASP A 147 0.41 10.79 -15.44
C ASP A 147 -0.86 11.67 -15.43
N PRO A 148 -1.18 12.32 -16.57
CA PRO A 148 -2.40 13.08 -16.73
C PRO A 148 -3.66 12.24 -16.44
N VAL A 149 -4.80 12.92 -16.27
CA VAL A 149 -6.09 12.22 -16.12
C VAL A 149 -6.37 11.41 -17.39
N VAL A 150 -6.47 10.09 -17.23
CA VAL A 150 -6.81 9.14 -18.29
C VAL A 150 -8.30 8.78 -18.18
N ASP A 151 -8.94 8.56 -19.32
CA ASP A 151 -10.33 8.12 -19.37
C ASP A 151 -10.56 6.81 -18.60
N GLY A 152 -11.62 6.77 -17.78
CA GLY A 152 -11.96 5.60 -16.96
C GLY A 152 -11.18 5.49 -15.66
N VAL A 153 -10.21 6.37 -15.41
CA VAL A 153 -9.38 6.38 -14.20
C VAL A 153 -9.86 7.47 -13.23
N PRO A 154 -10.10 7.16 -11.94
CA PRO A 154 -10.55 8.15 -10.96
C PRO A 154 -9.48 9.21 -10.70
N SER A 155 -9.87 10.46 -10.43
CA SER A 155 -8.94 11.59 -10.26
C SER A 155 -8.18 11.61 -8.93
N GLN A 156 -8.74 11.01 -7.88
CA GLN A 156 -8.12 10.96 -6.54
C GLN A 156 -6.90 10.03 -6.55
N GLN A 157 -5.79 10.46 -5.95
CA GLN A 157 -4.53 9.69 -5.92
C GLN A 157 -4.55 8.65 -4.79
N THR A 158 -5.18 7.51 -5.08
CA THR A 158 -5.26 6.36 -4.17
C THR A 158 -4.75 5.08 -4.84
N LEU A 159 -4.70 3.98 -4.10
CA LEU A 159 -4.49 2.65 -4.66
C LEU A 159 -5.44 2.34 -5.84
N GLU A 160 -6.73 2.68 -5.71
CA GLU A 160 -7.72 2.42 -6.76
C GLU A 160 -7.37 3.13 -8.07
N ARG A 161 -6.78 4.33 -7.99
CA ARG A 161 -6.29 5.04 -9.19
C ARG A 161 -5.14 4.30 -9.85
N ILE A 162 -4.17 3.78 -9.09
CA ILE A 162 -3.07 2.97 -9.62
C ILE A 162 -3.61 1.75 -10.35
N VAL A 163 -4.53 1.02 -9.71
CA VAL A 163 -5.13 -0.20 -10.29
C VAL A 163 -5.94 0.12 -11.54
N CYS A 164 -6.79 1.14 -11.52
CA CYS A 164 -7.56 1.55 -12.68
C CYS A 164 -6.65 2.04 -13.83
N ALA A 165 -5.57 2.76 -13.52
CA ALA A 165 -4.60 3.21 -14.52
C ALA A 165 -3.92 2.02 -15.20
N ALA A 166 -3.43 1.04 -14.44
CA ALA A 166 -2.81 -0.15 -14.99
C ALA A 166 -3.78 -0.99 -15.82
N LEU A 167 -5.02 -1.19 -15.34
CA LEU A 167 -6.07 -1.89 -16.08
C LEU A 167 -6.43 -1.19 -17.39
N SER A 168 -6.61 0.14 -17.36
CA SER A 168 -6.89 0.93 -18.56
C SER A 168 -5.72 0.95 -19.55
N ALA A 169 -4.47 0.93 -19.07
CA ALA A 169 -3.30 0.85 -19.93
C ALA A 169 -3.17 -0.53 -20.59
N ALA A 170 -3.38 -1.61 -19.83
CA ALA A 170 -3.33 -2.98 -20.34
C ALA A 170 -4.51 -3.31 -21.26
N PHE A 171 -5.70 -2.77 -20.96
CA PHE A 171 -6.94 -3.03 -21.69
C PHE A 171 -7.76 -1.74 -21.93
N PRO A 172 -7.37 -0.90 -22.91
CA PRO A 172 -7.99 0.41 -23.13
C PRO A 172 -9.50 0.38 -23.37
N GLU A 173 -10.01 -0.65 -24.05
CA GLU A 173 -11.46 -0.81 -24.27
C GLU A 173 -12.23 -0.95 -22.95
N ARG A 174 -11.70 -1.71 -21.98
CA ARG A 174 -12.35 -1.93 -20.68
C ARG A 174 -12.46 -0.63 -19.89
N GLY A 175 -11.42 0.22 -19.92
CA GLY A 175 -11.45 1.54 -19.30
C GLY A 175 -12.53 2.44 -19.88
N ARG A 176 -12.73 2.41 -21.21
CA ARG A 176 -13.81 3.14 -21.89
C ARG A 176 -15.20 2.63 -21.50
N GLU A 177 -15.37 1.31 -21.41
CA GLU A 177 -16.62 0.67 -21.00
C GLU A 177 -16.98 1.00 -19.54
N VAL A 178 -16.01 0.94 -18.62
CA VAL A 178 -16.22 1.36 -17.22
C VAL A 178 -16.63 2.83 -17.14
N LYS A 179 -15.96 3.72 -17.88
CA LYS A 179 -16.33 5.15 -17.94
C LYS A 179 -17.77 5.34 -18.41
N ALA A 180 -18.14 4.68 -19.51
CA ALA A 180 -19.48 4.78 -20.08
C ALA A 180 -20.54 4.26 -19.09
N TRP A 181 -20.26 3.14 -18.43
CA TRP A 181 -21.15 2.58 -17.42
C TRP A 181 -21.33 3.52 -16.22
N LEU A 182 -20.24 4.04 -15.64
CA LEU A 182 -20.31 4.99 -14.51
C LEU A 182 -21.03 6.28 -14.90
N ALA A 183 -20.81 6.80 -16.11
CA ALA A 183 -21.49 8.00 -16.61
C ALA A 183 -23.00 7.80 -16.77
N SER A 184 -23.47 6.57 -17.00
CA SER A 184 -24.89 6.25 -17.08
C SER A 184 -25.60 6.22 -15.72
N ARG A 185 -24.85 6.22 -14.61
CA ARG A 185 -25.41 6.15 -13.25
C ARG A 185 -26.01 7.51 -12.85
N THR A 186 -27.25 7.49 -12.40
CA THR A 186 -27.93 8.66 -11.83
C THR A 186 -27.57 8.89 -10.36
N ASP A 187 -27.13 7.84 -9.67
CA ASP A 187 -26.69 7.92 -8.27
C ASP A 187 -25.29 8.57 -8.18
N PRO A 188 -25.13 9.68 -7.44
CA PRO A 188 -23.84 10.35 -7.29
C PRO A 188 -22.77 9.46 -6.63
N ARG A 189 -23.14 8.43 -5.84
CA ARG A 189 -22.18 7.46 -5.28
C ARG A 189 -21.47 6.65 -6.36
N GLY A 190 -22.08 6.54 -7.55
CA GLY A 190 -21.47 5.93 -8.73
C GLY A 190 -20.31 6.75 -9.32
N LYS A 191 -19.92 7.88 -8.71
CA LYS A 191 -18.81 8.74 -9.17
C LYS A 191 -17.62 8.76 -8.21
N GLU A 192 -17.67 8.01 -7.11
CA GLU A 192 -16.57 7.92 -6.15
C GLU A 192 -15.41 7.06 -6.70
N HIS A 193 -14.17 7.32 -6.26
CA HIS A 193 -12.98 6.63 -6.77
C HIS A 193 -13.06 5.10 -6.61
N LYS A 194 -13.64 4.61 -5.50
CA LYS A 194 -13.85 3.17 -5.27
C LYS A 194 -14.84 2.56 -6.27
N ALA A 195 -15.82 3.33 -6.74
CA ALA A 195 -16.76 2.85 -7.75
C ALA A 195 -16.06 2.47 -9.05
N HIS A 196 -14.97 3.15 -9.42
CA HIS A 196 -14.18 2.79 -10.60
C HIS A 196 -13.54 1.40 -10.42
N ALA A 197 -12.76 1.19 -9.36
CA ALA A 197 -12.09 -0.09 -9.13
C ALA A 197 -13.09 -1.25 -8.98
N TRP A 198 -14.20 -1.03 -8.27
CA TRP A 198 -15.24 -2.06 -8.14
C TRP A 198 -15.96 -2.36 -9.44
N SER A 199 -16.07 -1.39 -10.37
CA SER A 199 -16.65 -1.64 -11.69
C SER A 199 -15.76 -2.52 -12.55
N PHE A 200 -14.44 -2.30 -12.51
CA PHE A 200 -13.48 -3.21 -13.14
C PHE A 200 -13.58 -4.61 -12.54
N MET A 201 -13.64 -4.71 -11.21
CA MET A 201 -13.78 -5.99 -10.53
C MET A 201 -15.09 -6.70 -10.96
N ALA A 202 -16.23 -6.01 -10.90
CA ALA A 202 -17.52 -6.59 -11.22
C ALA A 202 -17.68 -6.98 -12.70
N GLY A 203 -17.05 -6.25 -13.63
CA GLY A 203 -17.21 -6.50 -15.06
C GLY A 203 -16.32 -7.60 -15.63
N TRP A 204 -15.05 -7.68 -15.18
CA TRP A 204 -14.05 -8.57 -15.80
C TRP A 204 -13.40 -9.53 -14.83
N HIS A 205 -13.67 -9.39 -13.55
CA HIS A 205 -13.17 -10.24 -12.49
C HIS A 205 -14.31 -10.68 -11.56
N SER A 206 -15.51 -10.85 -12.11
CA SER A 206 -16.74 -11.15 -11.35
C SER A 206 -16.65 -12.43 -10.52
N ASP A 207 -15.83 -13.37 -10.97
CA ASP A 207 -15.61 -14.67 -10.33
C ASP A 207 -14.63 -14.58 -9.17
N HIS A 208 -14.04 -13.40 -8.94
CA HIS A 208 -13.06 -13.16 -7.89
C HIS A 208 -13.67 -12.32 -6.75
N GLY A 209 -13.55 -12.81 -5.52
CA GLY A 209 -13.72 -11.96 -4.35
C GLY A 209 -12.60 -10.91 -4.26
N MET A 210 -12.81 -9.83 -3.51
CA MET A 210 -11.90 -8.68 -3.45
C MET A 210 -10.42 -9.04 -3.20
N GLY A 211 -10.15 -10.01 -2.31
CA GLY A 211 -8.77 -10.48 -2.07
C GLY A 211 -8.14 -11.14 -3.29
N ASP A 212 -8.89 -11.97 -4.00
CA ASP A 212 -8.40 -12.65 -5.21
C ASP A 212 -8.37 -11.73 -6.43
N PHE A 213 -9.24 -10.71 -6.49
CA PHE A 213 -9.17 -9.67 -7.52
C PHE A 213 -7.79 -9.01 -7.53
N TYR A 214 -7.34 -8.48 -6.39
CA TYR A 214 -6.03 -7.84 -6.29
C TYR A 214 -4.86 -8.81 -6.58
N ALA A 215 -4.96 -10.07 -6.15
CA ALA A 215 -3.98 -11.08 -6.50
C ALA A 215 -3.95 -11.39 -8.01
N SER A 216 -5.11 -11.40 -8.67
CA SER A 216 -5.22 -11.67 -10.11
C SER A 216 -4.54 -10.61 -10.97
N LEU A 217 -4.49 -9.35 -10.51
CA LEU A 217 -3.81 -8.26 -11.21
C LEU A 217 -2.32 -8.57 -11.44
N TRP A 218 -1.69 -9.26 -10.50
CA TRP A 218 -0.28 -9.66 -10.59
C TRP A 218 -0.06 -10.97 -11.35
N ARG A 219 -1.12 -11.71 -11.69
CA ARG A 219 -1.05 -12.95 -12.49
C ARG A 219 -1.23 -12.69 -13.97
N ASP A 220 -1.89 -11.59 -14.33
CA ASP A 220 -2.04 -11.15 -15.71
C ASP A 220 -0.75 -10.39 -16.14
N PRO A 221 0.03 -10.88 -17.11
CA PRO A 221 1.29 -10.25 -17.50
C PRO A 221 1.14 -8.83 -18.07
N GLY A 222 -0.01 -8.53 -18.70
CA GLY A 222 -0.29 -7.22 -19.22
C GLY A 222 -0.51 -6.21 -18.10
N ILE A 223 -1.33 -6.57 -17.11
CA ILE A 223 -1.60 -5.73 -15.94
C ILE A 223 -0.35 -5.58 -15.06
N GLU A 224 0.36 -6.68 -14.78
CA GLU A 224 1.59 -6.66 -13.98
C GLU A 224 2.61 -5.67 -14.57
N LYS A 225 2.84 -5.74 -15.88
CA LYS A 225 3.78 -4.86 -16.57
C LYS A 225 3.43 -3.38 -16.33
N GLU A 226 2.16 -3.00 -16.47
CA GLU A 226 1.73 -1.61 -16.28
C GLU A 226 1.77 -1.19 -14.81
N LEU A 227 1.35 -2.06 -13.88
CA LEU A 227 1.48 -1.82 -12.43
C LEU A 227 2.94 -1.57 -12.04
N ARG A 228 3.84 -2.46 -12.46
CA ARG A 228 5.27 -2.34 -12.17
C ARG A 228 5.85 -1.07 -12.81
N GLY A 229 5.45 -0.73 -14.03
CA GLY A 229 5.82 0.51 -14.69
C GLY A 229 5.45 1.75 -13.86
N ILE A 230 4.20 1.83 -13.40
CA ILE A 230 3.73 2.92 -12.53
C ILE A 230 4.55 2.97 -11.25
N LEU A 231 4.67 1.86 -10.52
CA LEU A 231 5.40 1.80 -9.24
C LEU A 231 6.89 2.13 -9.41
N THR A 232 7.49 1.79 -10.56
CA THR A 232 8.88 2.14 -10.87
C THR A 232 9.03 3.64 -11.08
N SER A 233 8.12 4.26 -11.83
CA SER A 233 8.15 5.70 -12.13
C SER A 233 8.02 6.59 -10.90
N THR A 234 7.37 6.09 -9.83
CA THR A 234 7.20 6.81 -8.56
C THR A 234 8.27 6.50 -7.53
N GLY A 235 9.25 5.65 -7.85
CA GLY A 235 10.26 5.15 -6.91
C GLY A 235 9.73 4.14 -5.89
N THR A 236 8.43 3.86 -5.89
CA THR A 236 7.78 2.91 -4.98
C THR A 236 8.32 1.50 -5.15
N TRP A 237 8.57 1.07 -6.39
CA TRP A 237 9.13 -0.24 -6.67
C TRP A 237 10.53 -0.41 -6.05
N ALA A 238 11.38 0.61 -6.12
CA ALA A 238 12.71 0.55 -5.53
C ALA A 238 12.66 0.41 -4.00
N ALA A 239 11.67 1.02 -3.34
CA ALA A 239 11.44 0.85 -1.90
C ALA A 239 10.99 -0.58 -1.56
N ILE A 240 10.13 -1.17 -2.39
CA ILE A 240 9.71 -2.57 -2.30
C ILE A 240 10.92 -3.50 -2.46
N GLU A 241 11.78 -3.30 -3.46
CA GLU A 241 12.95 -4.16 -3.68
C GLU A 241 13.90 -4.16 -2.47
N ARG A 242 14.14 -2.99 -1.86
CA ARG A 242 14.94 -2.90 -0.63
C ARG A 242 14.30 -3.66 0.53
N LEU A 243 12.98 -3.59 0.65
CA LEU A 243 12.22 -4.34 1.65
C LEU A 243 12.34 -5.86 1.44
N LEU A 244 12.34 -6.33 0.18
CA LEU A 244 12.43 -7.74 -0.16
C LEU A 244 13.84 -8.33 -0.02
N GLY A 245 14.87 -7.49 -0.19
CA GLY A 245 16.28 -7.87 0.00
C GLY A 245 16.77 -7.79 1.43
N SER A 246 15.91 -7.33 2.36
CA SER A 246 16.18 -7.29 3.81
C SER A 246 15.93 -8.65 4.48
#